data_AF-A0A3E0MQM8-F1
#
_entry.id   AF-A0A3E0MQM8-F1
#
_cell.length_a   1.000
_cell.length_b   1.000
_cell.length_c   1.000
_cell.angle_alpha   90.00
_cell.angle_beta   90.00
_cell.angle_gamma   90.00
#
_symmetry.space_group_name_H-M   'P 1'
#
loop_
_entity.id
_entity.type
_entity.pdbx_description
1 polymer ?
#
loop_
_entity_poly.entity_id
_entity_poly.type
_entity_poly.pdbx_seq_one_letter_code
_entity_poly.pdbx_strand_id
1 'polypeptide(L)' 'AEKCERCWHRRDDVGSYTEHPTLCGRCVSNVAGDGETRHFA' A
#
# COMPACT_ATOMS: atom_id res chain seq x y z
N ALA A 1 14.81 2.49 4.96
CA ALA A 1 13.68 1.55 4.76
C ALA A 1 12.92 1.22 6.06
N GLU A 2 11.73 1.78 6.19
CA GLU A 2 10.77 1.52 7.28
C GLU A 2 9.88 0.30 6.97
N LYS A 3 9.14 -0.21 7.98
CA LYS A 3 8.24 -1.38 7.83
C LYS A 3 6.84 -0.91 7.47
N CYS A 4 6.29 -1.39 6.35
CA CYS A 4 4.90 -1.14 5.98
C CYS A 4 3.94 -1.88 6.94
N GLU A 5 2.94 -1.19 7.49
CA GLU A 5 1.98 -1.78 8.44
C GLU A 5 1.02 -2.80 7.79
N ARG A 6 0.78 -2.71 6.47
CA ARG A 6 -0.18 -3.58 5.76
C ARG A 6 0.44 -4.87 5.24
N CYS A 7 1.57 -4.78 4.54
CA CYS A 7 2.23 -5.96 3.96
C CYS A 7 3.43 -6.46 4.78
N TRP A 8 3.82 -5.75 5.85
CA TRP A 8 4.88 -6.10 6.80
C TRP A 8 6.29 -6.19 6.19
N HIS A 9 6.46 -5.83 4.92
CA HIS A 9 7.77 -5.72 4.28
C HIS A 9 8.44 -4.38 4.64
N ARG A 10 9.77 -4.41 4.80
CA ARG A 10 10.57 -3.18 4.82
C ARG A 10 10.74 -2.64 3.40
N ARG A 11 10.35 -1.39 3.17
CA ARG A 11 10.48 -0.68 1.88
C ARG A 11 10.97 0.73 2.16
N ASP A 12 11.69 1.33 1.22
CA ASP A 12 12.20 2.69 1.39
C ASP A 12 11.14 3.78 1.14
N ASP A 13 10.13 3.41 0.35
CA ASP A 13 9.00 4.24 -0.04
C ASP A 13 7.85 4.24 1.01
N VAL A 14 8.05 3.62 2.18
CA VAL A 14 7.13 3.78 3.32
C VAL A 14 7.21 5.23 3.82
N GLY A 15 6.07 5.89 3.95
CA GLY A 15 6.02 7.30 4.35
C GLY A 15 6.18 8.32 3.23
N SER A 16 6.34 7.86 1.98
CA SER A 16 6.39 8.74 0.80
C SER A 16 5.03 9.31 0.40
N TYR A 17 3.92 8.74 0.90
CA TYR A 17 2.55 9.15 0.60
C TYR A 17 1.94 9.84 1.82
N THR A 18 1.63 11.12 1.73
CA THR A 18 1.11 11.92 2.85
C THR A 18 -0.24 11.42 3.37
N GLU A 19 -1.08 10.87 2.50
CA GLU A 19 -2.37 10.27 2.85
C GLU A 19 -2.22 8.91 3.58
N HIS A 20 -1.09 8.25 3.38
CA HIS A 20 -0.80 6.93 3.94
C HIS A 20 0.67 6.85 4.43
N PRO A 21 1.02 7.59 5.51
CA PRO A 21 2.39 7.80 5.95
C PRO A 21 3.08 6.54 6.49
N THR A 22 2.36 5.45 6.66
CA THR A 22 2.86 4.18 7.20
C THR A 22 2.80 3.03 6.19
N LEU A 23 2.35 3.32 4.96
CA LEU A 23 2.22 2.35 3.87
C LEU A 23 3.29 2.56 2.81
N CYS A 24 3.65 1.47 2.14
CA CYS A 24 4.41 1.53 0.89
C CYS A 24 3.48 1.72 -0.31
N GLY A 25 4.01 2.23 -1.42
CA GLY A 25 3.27 2.56 -2.64
C GLY A 25 2.42 1.43 -3.19
N ARG A 26 2.89 0.17 -3.16
CA ARG A 26 2.08 -0.99 -3.55
C ARG A 26 0.80 -1.12 -2.71
N CYS A 27 0.92 -0.88 -1.40
CA CYS A 27 -0.22 -0.95 -0.51
C CYS A 27 -1.14 0.25 -0.74
N VAL A 28 -0.56 1.44 -0.92
CA VAL A 28 -1.33 2.65 -1.28
C VAL A 28 -2.16 2.43 -2.53
N SER A 29 -1.59 1.94 -3.64
CA SER A 29 -2.34 1.67 -4.88
C SER A 29 -3.51 0.72 -4.71
N ASN A 30 -3.46 -0.16 -3.71
CA ASN A 30 -4.51 -1.12 -3.43
C ASN A 30 -5.51 -0.65 -2.35
N VAL A 31 -5.17 0.35 -1.52
CA VAL A 31 -6.13 0.98 -0.60
C VAL A 31 -6.88 2.11 -1.30
N ALA A 32 -6.14 2.97 -2.01
CA ALA A 32 -6.64 4.19 -2.64
C ALA A 32 -7.06 4.00 -4.11
N GLY A 33 -6.83 2.82 -4.69
CA GLY A 33 -7.33 2.48 -6.02
C GLY A 33 -8.84 2.22 -6.02
N ASP A 34 -9.42 2.09 -7.21
CA ASP A 34 -10.87 1.92 -7.48
C ASP A 34 -11.45 0.57 -7.01
N GLY A 35 -10.68 -0.22 -6.26
CA GLY A 35 -10.97 -1.62 -5.99
C GLY A 35 -10.70 -2.51 -7.21
N GLU A 36 -10.54 -3.80 -6.95
CA GLU A 36 -10.33 -4.81 -7.99
C GLU A 36 -11.69 -5.37 -8.44
N THR A 37 -11.98 -5.33 -9.75
CA THR A 37 -13.12 -6.04 -10.32
C THR A 37 -12.85 -7.54 -10.20
N ARG A 38 -13.52 -8.19 -9.25
CA ARG A 38 -13.41 -9.64 -9.05
C ARG A 38 -14.31 -10.36 -10.04
N HIS A 39 -13.70 -11.16 -10.90
CA HIS A 39 -14.43 -12.15 -11.70
C HIS A 39 -14.60 -13.42 -10.86
N PHE A 40 -15.85 -13.79 -10.54
CA PHE A 40 -16.18 -15.08 -9.95
C PHE A 40 -16.32 -16.12 -11.08
N ALA A 41 -15.80 -17.33 -10.87
CA ALA A 41 -15.95 -18.47 -11.76
C ALA A 41 -17.11 -19.36 -11.33
#